data_AF-A0A662F0C5-F1
#
_entry.id   AF-A0A662F0C5-F1
#
_cell.length_a   1.000
_cell.length_b   1.000
_cell.length_c   1.000
_cell.angle_alpha   90.00
_cell.angle_beta   90.00
_cell.angle_gamma   90.00
#
_symmetry.space_group_name_H-M   'P 1'
#
loop_
_entity.id
_entity.type
_entity.pdbx_description
1 polymer ?
#
loop_
_entity_poly.entity_id
_entity_poly.type
_entity_poly.pdbx_seq_one_letter_code
_entity_poly.pdbx_strand_id
1 'polypeptide(L)'
;MTVGEGIGAGVVINGDLYRGTFGGAGEVGHITIDPDGPRCRCGERGCLEVFASDQFLAAEAARLGFPDIPSLEQAARRGLDEARGVFDRMGRYLGIGAKNLVNLLNPEAIVLGGERMDAADLFLPAFEEEVRNHSFPEAAKDLKIVPAALGEDGFLIGAATLVSSEFFRLPTERIET
;
A
#
# COMPACT_ATOMS: atom_id res chain seq x y z
N MET A 1 4.48 -1.97 -1.68
CA MET A 1 3.44 -1.43 -0.80
C MET A 1 2.69 -2.60 -0.19
N THR A 2 2.41 -2.55 1.11
CA THR A 2 1.62 -3.55 1.83
C THR A 2 0.25 -2.99 2.18
N VAL A 3 -0.78 -3.80 2.02
CA VAL A 3 -2.19 -3.47 2.31
C VAL A 3 -2.75 -4.51 3.28
N GLY A 4 -3.24 -4.05 4.43
CA GLY A 4 -3.62 -4.91 5.56
C GLY A 4 -4.26 -4.10 6.68
N GLU A 5 -3.95 -4.48 7.93
CA GLU A 5 -4.26 -3.68 9.13
C GLU A 5 -3.92 -2.19 8.96
N GLY A 6 -2.81 -1.93 8.28
CA GLY A 6 -2.35 -0.59 7.91
C GLY A 6 -1.81 -0.55 6.48
N ILE A 7 -1.17 0.57 6.15
CA ILE A 7 -0.56 0.79 4.82
C ILE A 7 0.91 1.13 4.96
N GLY A 8 1.77 0.36 4.31
CA GLY A 8 3.23 0.52 4.38
C GLY A 8 3.92 0.41 3.01
N ALA A 9 5.17 0.83 2.94
CA ALA A 9 6.00 0.62 1.76
C ALA A 9 7.47 0.38 2.14
N GLY A 10 8.10 -0.57 1.45
CA GLY A 10 9.55 -0.58 1.28
C GLY A 10 9.91 0.12 -0.02
N VAL A 11 11.01 0.88 -0.01
CA VAL A 11 11.51 1.58 -1.20
C VAL A 11 12.87 0.99 -1.56
N VAL A 12 13.04 0.54 -2.81
CA VAL A 12 14.32 0.02 -3.31
C VAL A 12 14.82 0.96 -4.41
N ILE A 13 16.06 1.44 -4.27
CA ILE A 13 16.71 2.35 -5.23
C ILE A 13 18.06 1.75 -5.56
N ASN A 14 18.36 1.54 -6.85
CA ASN A 14 19.61 0.93 -7.32
C ASN A 14 19.90 -0.46 -6.70
N GLY A 15 18.85 -1.23 -6.37
CA GLY A 15 18.98 -2.54 -5.72
C GLY A 15 19.11 -2.49 -4.20
N ASP A 16 19.29 -1.31 -3.60
CA ASP A 16 19.42 -1.13 -2.17
C ASP A 16 18.10 -0.70 -1.52
N LEU A 17 17.84 -1.23 -0.31
CA LEU A 17 16.71 -0.78 0.50
C LEU A 17 16.97 0.66 1.01
N TYR A 18 16.14 1.60 0.57
CA TYR A 18 16.13 2.96 1.08
C TYR A 18 15.37 3.02 2.41
N ARG A 19 16.10 3.37 3.49
CA ARG A 19 15.58 3.36 4.87
C ARG A 19 15.44 4.76 5.47
N GLY A 20 16.01 5.79 4.83
CA GLY A 20 16.11 7.14 5.39
C GLY A 20 17.04 7.20 6.61
N THR A 21 17.18 8.39 7.21
CA THR A 21 18.18 8.67 8.25
C THR A 21 18.06 7.82 9.52
N PHE A 22 16.83 7.48 9.92
CA PHE A 22 16.56 6.72 11.16
C PHE A 22 15.78 5.43 10.92
N GLY A 23 15.67 4.97 9.66
CA GLY A 23 14.92 3.77 9.33
C GLY A 23 13.42 3.98 9.07
N GLY A 24 12.91 5.21 9.13
CA GLY A 24 11.49 5.54 8.95
C GLY A 24 11.06 5.87 7.51
N ALA A 25 11.87 5.55 6.50
CA ALA A 25 11.39 5.72 5.12
C ALA A 25 10.28 4.72 4.81
N GLY A 26 9.30 5.14 4.00
CA GLY A 26 8.22 4.26 3.54
C GLY A 26 6.96 4.26 4.39
N GLU A 27 6.82 5.20 5.33
CA GLU A 27 5.59 5.51 6.09
C GLU A 27 4.48 6.11 5.20
N VAL A 28 4.21 5.47 4.05
CA VAL A 28 3.26 5.94 3.03
C VAL A 28 1.83 5.94 3.56
N GLY A 29 1.49 5.08 4.53
CA GLY A 29 0.20 5.10 5.19
C GLY A 29 -0.11 6.41 5.90
N HIS A 30 0.91 7.20 6.24
CA HIS A 30 0.78 8.44 6.98
C HIS A 30 0.87 9.71 6.13
N ILE A 31 1.02 9.61 4.81
CA ILE A 31 0.92 10.80 3.94
C ILE A 31 -0.50 11.35 3.97
N THR A 32 -0.65 12.66 4.02
CA THR A 32 -1.95 13.33 3.96
C THR A 32 -2.54 13.23 2.56
N ILE A 33 -3.70 12.61 2.46
CA ILE A 33 -4.55 12.56 1.26
C ILE A 33 -5.67 13.61 1.35
N ASP A 34 -6.25 13.78 2.53
CA ASP A 34 -7.30 14.76 2.80
C ASP A 34 -6.97 15.56 4.07
N PRO A 35 -6.59 16.84 3.98
CA PRO A 35 -6.25 17.63 5.16
C PRO A 35 -7.44 17.80 6.14
N ASP A 36 -8.67 17.68 5.64
CA ASP A 36 -9.91 17.78 6.43
C ASP A 36 -10.46 16.40 6.84
N GLY A 37 -9.70 15.34 6.55
CA GLY A 37 -10.12 13.95 6.76
C GLY A 37 -10.15 13.48 8.23
N PRO A 38 -10.48 12.19 8.43
CA PRO A 38 -10.52 11.56 9.75
C PRO A 38 -9.18 11.65 10.49
N ARG A 39 -9.20 11.59 11.82
CA ARG A 39 -7.98 11.48 12.64
C ARG A 39 -7.32 10.13 12.42
N CYS A 40 -6.00 10.13 12.20
CA CYS A 40 -5.18 8.94 12.18
C CYS A 40 -4.61 8.65 13.57
N ARG A 41 -4.29 7.37 13.85
CA ARG A 41 -3.66 6.94 15.12
C ARG A 41 -2.27 7.55 15.32
N CYS A 42 -1.60 7.99 14.25
CA CYS A 42 -0.31 8.69 14.34
C CYS A 42 -0.42 10.13 14.89
N GLY A 43 -1.64 10.69 15.02
CA GLY A 43 -1.91 12.04 15.50
C GLY A 43 -2.37 13.02 14.42
N GLU A 44 -2.05 12.75 13.16
CA GLU A 44 -2.40 13.59 12.00
C GLU A 44 -3.83 13.38 11.49
N ARG A 45 -4.20 14.06 10.40
CA ARG A 45 -5.50 13.96 9.72
C ARG A 45 -5.39 13.53 8.27
N GLY A 46 -6.39 12.74 7.86
CA GLY A 46 -6.58 12.19 6.52
C GLY A 46 -5.35 11.55 5.92
N CYS A 47 -4.63 10.80 6.74
CA CYS A 47 -3.59 9.90 6.30
C CYS A 47 -4.16 8.85 5.32
N LEU A 48 -3.39 8.40 4.34
CA LEU A 48 -3.80 7.35 3.41
C LEU A 48 -4.41 6.12 4.12
N GLU A 49 -3.83 5.71 5.24
CA GLU A 49 -4.27 4.56 6.01
C GLU A 49 -5.74 4.64 6.44
N VAL A 50 -6.26 5.84 6.77
CA VAL A 50 -7.66 5.97 7.22
C VAL A 50 -8.68 5.78 6.10
N PHE A 51 -8.22 5.61 4.86
CA PHE A 51 -9.05 5.42 3.68
C PHE A 51 -8.84 4.09 2.96
N ALA A 52 -7.78 3.34 3.30
CA ALA A 52 -7.36 2.18 2.51
C ALA A 52 -6.81 1.01 3.34
N SER A 53 -7.20 0.89 4.61
CA SER A 53 -6.78 -0.19 5.52
C SER A 53 -7.96 -1.03 6.04
N ASP A 54 -7.68 -2.07 6.80
CA ASP A 54 -8.72 -2.87 7.48
C ASP A 54 -9.55 -2.01 8.44
N GLN A 55 -8.97 -0.95 9.02
CA GLN A 55 -9.71 -0.03 9.87
C GLN A 55 -10.75 0.77 9.08
N PHE A 56 -10.40 1.17 7.85
CA PHE A 56 -11.37 1.77 6.92
C PHE A 56 -12.49 0.78 6.59
N LEU A 57 -12.14 -0.46 6.22
CA LEU A 57 -13.12 -1.49 5.87
C LEU A 57 -14.03 -1.86 7.04
N ALA A 58 -13.49 -1.99 8.25
CA ALA A 58 -14.26 -2.27 9.46
C ALA A 58 -15.25 -1.14 9.79
N ALA A 59 -14.82 0.12 9.65
CA ALA A 59 -15.70 1.27 9.86
C ALA A 59 -16.84 1.30 8.82
N GLU A 60 -16.53 1.01 7.56
CA GLU A 60 -17.52 0.95 6.48
C GLU A 60 -18.48 -0.24 6.60
N ALA A 61 -17.98 -1.40 7.04
CA ALA A 61 -18.80 -2.57 7.36
C ALA A 61 -19.83 -2.22 8.44
N ALA A 62 -19.38 -1.63 9.56
CA ALA A 62 -20.27 -1.18 10.63
C ALA A 62 -21.28 -0.13 10.16
N ARG A 63 -20.85 0.84 9.33
CA ARG A 63 -21.72 1.88 8.76
C ARG A 63 -22.84 1.29 7.88
N LEU A 64 -22.54 0.24 7.13
CA LEU A 64 -23.48 -0.46 6.26
C LEU A 64 -24.27 -1.57 6.95
N GLY A 65 -24.01 -1.82 8.24
CA GLY A 65 -24.69 -2.86 9.02
C GLY A 65 -24.18 -4.29 8.79
N PHE A 66 -22.97 -4.45 8.25
CA PHE A 66 -22.28 -5.74 8.21
C PHE A 66 -21.56 -6.01 9.55
N PRO A 67 -21.53 -7.27 10.02
CA PRO A 67 -20.90 -7.61 11.29
C PRO A 67 -19.37 -7.53 11.26
N ASP A 68 -18.75 -7.76 10.09
CA ASP A 68 -17.31 -7.84 9.90
C ASP A 68 -16.90 -7.59 8.43
N ILE A 69 -15.60 -7.49 8.19
CA ILE A 69 -15.01 -7.30 6.85
C ILE A 69 -15.35 -8.49 5.92
N PRO A 70 -15.23 -9.77 6.32
CA PRO A 70 -15.60 -10.90 5.46
C PRO A 70 -17.05 -10.86 4.95
N SER A 71 -17.99 -10.42 5.78
CA SER A 71 -19.40 -10.26 5.38
C SER A 71 -19.57 -9.14 4.35
N LEU A 72 -18.86 -8.02 4.53
CA LEU A 72 -18.81 -6.92 3.57
C LEU A 72 -18.19 -7.37 2.23
N GLU A 73 -17.08 -8.10 2.26
CA GLU A 73 -16.45 -8.68 1.06
C GLU A 73 -17.39 -9.62 0.32
N GLN A 74 -18.08 -10.52 1.05
CA GLN A 74 -19.03 -11.44 0.45
C GLN A 74 -20.19 -10.68 -0.22
N ALA A 75 -20.69 -9.60 0.41
CA ALA A 75 -21.72 -8.76 -0.18
C ALA A 75 -21.24 -8.06 -1.46
N ALA A 76 -20.01 -7.54 -1.47
CA ALA A 76 -19.39 -6.93 -2.65
C ALA A 76 -19.25 -7.94 -3.80
N ARG A 77 -18.74 -9.15 -3.52
CA ARG A 77 -18.61 -10.23 -4.51
C ARG A 77 -19.96 -10.68 -5.08
N ARG A 78 -21.02 -10.63 -4.26
CA ARG A 78 -22.41 -10.91 -4.70
C ARG A 78 -23.05 -9.80 -5.54
N GLY A 79 -22.38 -8.66 -5.71
CA GLY A 79 -22.88 -7.57 -6.54
C GLY A 79 -23.66 -6.50 -5.80
N LEU A 80 -23.59 -6.43 -4.47
CA LEU A 80 -24.22 -5.32 -3.75
C LEU A 80 -23.44 -4.02 -3.99
N ASP A 81 -24.06 -3.06 -4.65
CA ASP A 81 -23.43 -1.81 -5.10
C ASP A 81 -22.80 -1.01 -3.96
N GLU A 82 -23.47 -0.92 -2.80
CA GLU A 82 -22.96 -0.18 -1.64
C GLU A 82 -21.66 -0.80 -1.10
N ALA A 83 -21.60 -2.14 -1.05
CA ALA A 83 -20.42 -2.87 -0.60
C ALA A 83 -19.28 -2.77 -1.63
N ARG A 84 -19.58 -2.93 -2.93
CA ARG A 84 -18.60 -2.71 -4.01
C ARG A 84 -18.01 -1.31 -3.96
N GLY A 85 -18.88 -0.32 -3.77
CA GLY A 85 -18.48 1.08 -3.67
C GLY A 85 -17.49 1.36 -2.54
N VAL A 86 -17.44 0.55 -1.47
CA VAL A 86 -16.43 0.66 -0.40
C VAL A 86 -15.05 0.27 -0.93
N PHE A 87 -14.94 -0.89 -1.59
CA PHE A 87 -13.68 -1.37 -2.15
C PHE A 87 -13.21 -0.50 -3.33
N ASP A 88 -14.12 0.02 -4.14
CA ASP A 88 -13.80 0.99 -5.19
C ASP A 88 -13.23 2.29 -4.61
N ARG A 89 -13.72 2.74 -3.45
CA ARG A 89 -13.15 3.91 -2.75
C ARG A 89 -11.77 3.60 -2.18
N MET A 90 -11.62 2.44 -1.52
CA MET A 90 -10.32 1.97 -1.04
C MET A 90 -9.29 1.92 -2.16
N GLY A 91 -9.64 1.31 -3.31
CA GLY A 91 -8.78 1.20 -4.47
C GLY A 91 -8.36 2.58 -5.01
N ARG A 92 -9.31 3.51 -5.15
CA ARG A 92 -9.01 4.89 -5.55
C ARG A 92 -8.05 5.59 -4.59
N TYR A 93 -8.31 5.57 -3.29
CA TYR A 93 -7.43 6.22 -2.32
C TYR A 93 -6.03 5.60 -2.31
N LEU A 94 -5.94 4.27 -2.35
CA LEU A 94 -4.67 3.57 -2.49
C LEU A 94 -3.95 3.97 -3.78
N GLY A 95 -4.69 4.14 -4.88
CA GLY A 95 -4.17 4.58 -6.18
C GLY A 95 -3.61 6.00 -6.13
N ILE A 96 -4.29 6.93 -5.46
CA ILE A 96 -3.77 8.29 -5.20
C ILE A 96 -2.45 8.22 -4.43
N GLY A 97 -2.40 7.41 -3.37
CA GLY A 97 -1.19 7.21 -2.59
C GLY A 97 -0.03 6.64 -3.42
N ALA A 98 -0.29 5.62 -4.23
CA ALA A 98 0.68 5.06 -5.16
C ALA A 98 1.15 6.08 -6.20
N LYS A 99 0.22 6.85 -6.78
CA LYS A 99 0.53 7.92 -7.74
C LYS A 99 1.43 9.00 -7.14
N ASN A 100 1.26 9.34 -5.87
CA ASN A 100 2.18 10.24 -5.17
C ASN A 100 3.59 9.65 -5.09
N LEU A 101 3.73 8.35 -4.83
CA LEU A 101 5.03 7.68 -4.87
C LEU A 101 5.62 7.64 -6.29
N VAL A 102 4.81 7.39 -7.31
CA VAL A 102 5.25 7.40 -8.72
C VAL A 102 5.81 8.77 -9.09
N ASN A 103 5.08 9.84 -8.76
CA ASN A 103 5.52 11.21 -9.01
C ASN A 103 6.83 11.55 -8.28
N LEU A 104 7.01 11.04 -7.07
CA LEU A 104 8.16 11.39 -6.23
C LEU A 104 9.41 10.56 -6.56
N LEU A 105 9.23 9.27 -6.85
CA LEU A 105 10.32 8.29 -6.92
C LEU A 105 10.59 7.79 -8.34
N ASN A 106 9.64 7.95 -9.26
CA ASN A 106 9.69 7.40 -10.62
C ASN A 106 10.16 5.92 -10.65
N PRO A 107 9.48 5.00 -9.92
CA PRO A 107 9.91 3.62 -9.80
C PRO A 107 9.60 2.82 -11.07
N GLU A 108 10.37 1.76 -11.33
CA GLU A 108 10.08 0.81 -12.40
C GLU A 108 8.84 -0.07 -12.10
N ALA A 109 8.57 -0.31 -10.81
CA ALA A 109 7.48 -1.18 -10.37
C ALA A 109 6.90 -0.79 -9.01
N ILE A 110 5.61 -1.06 -8.83
CA ILE A 110 4.93 -1.15 -7.54
C ILE A 110 4.60 -2.62 -7.29
N VAL A 111 5.22 -3.18 -6.26
CA VAL A 111 4.91 -4.53 -5.78
C VAL A 111 3.86 -4.43 -4.68
N LEU A 112 2.71 -5.07 -4.86
CA LEU A 112 1.60 -5.07 -3.90
C LEU A 112 1.59 -6.37 -3.08
N GLY A 113 1.62 -6.26 -1.76
CA GLY A 113 1.53 -7.39 -0.84
C GLY A 113 0.68 -7.07 0.38
N GLY A 114 0.73 -7.94 1.38
CA GLY A 114 -0.06 -7.80 2.60
C GLY A 114 -1.32 -8.65 2.60
N GLU A 115 -1.96 -8.71 3.77
CA GLU A 115 -3.06 -9.63 4.06
C GLU A 115 -4.28 -9.39 3.17
N ARG A 116 -4.56 -8.13 2.80
CA ARG A 116 -5.72 -7.79 1.96
C ARG A 116 -5.58 -8.14 0.49
N MET A 117 -4.46 -8.72 0.07
CA MET A 117 -4.35 -9.26 -1.29
C MET A 117 -5.33 -10.43 -1.53
N ASP A 118 -5.92 -11.00 -0.47
CA ASP A 118 -7.05 -11.94 -0.53
C ASP A 118 -8.35 -11.33 -1.12
N ALA A 119 -8.47 -10.01 -1.12
CA ALA A 119 -9.59 -9.23 -1.65
C ALA A 119 -9.18 -8.30 -2.80
N ALA A 120 -8.01 -8.55 -3.42
CA ALA A 120 -7.48 -7.73 -4.51
C ALA A 120 -8.46 -7.59 -5.69
N ASP A 121 -9.28 -8.61 -5.96
CA ASP A 121 -10.30 -8.58 -7.01
C ASP A 121 -11.30 -7.42 -6.84
N LEU A 122 -11.52 -6.96 -5.61
CA LEU A 122 -12.51 -5.93 -5.29
C LEU A 122 -11.97 -4.49 -5.39
N PHE A 123 -10.68 -4.26 -5.16
CA PHE A 123 -10.11 -2.89 -5.13
C PHE A 123 -9.03 -2.63 -6.17
N LEU A 124 -8.35 -3.67 -6.67
CA LEU A 124 -7.24 -3.52 -7.60
C LEU A 124 -7.65 -2.87 -8.94
N PRO A 125 -8.84 -3.13 -9.51
CA PRO A 125 -9.27 -2.43 -10.73
C PRO A 125 -9.31 -0.90 -10.56
N ALA A 126 -9.90 -0.41 -9.47
CA ALA A 126 -9.99 1.01 -9.16
C ALA A 126 -8.62 1.62 -8.81
N PHE A 127 -7.76 0.85 -8.14
CA PHE A 127 -6.37 1.23 -7.90
C PHE A 127 -5.60 1.44 -9.19
N GLU A 128 -5.64 0.46 -10.10
CA GLU A 128 -4.91 0.53 -11.36
C GLU A 128 -5.43 1.64 -12.26
N GLU A 129 -6.74 1.85 -12.31
CA GLU A 129 -7.35 2.96 -13.04
C GLU A 129 -6.82 4.31 -12.53
N GLU A 130 -6.81 4.51 -11.22
CA GLU A 130 -6.33 5.76 -10.62
C GLU A 130 -4.82 5.99 -10.85
N VAL A 131 -4.00 4.94 -10.72
CA VAL A 131 -2.55 5.03 -10.99
C VAL A 131 -2.29 5.34 -12.47
N ARG A 132 -3.04 4.72 -13.40
CA ARG A 132 -2.89 4.95 -14.84
C ARG A 132 -3.44 6.29 -15.29
N ASN A 133 -4.40 6.88 -14.55
CA ASN A 133 -4.90 8.23 -14.78
C ASN A 133 -3.87 9.29 -14.33
N HIS A 134 -2.69 9.26 -14.94
CA HIS A 134 -1.51 10.02 -14.53
C HIS A 134 -1.31 11.28 -15.38
N SER A 135 -0.83 12.36 -14.76
CA SER A 135 -0.53 13.62 -15.46
C SER A 135 0.64 13.49 -16.45
N PHE A 136 1.50 12.50 -16.26
CA PHE A 136 2.62 12.14 -17.15
C PHE A 136 2.37 10.73 -17.73
N PRO A 137 1.79 10.61 -18.94
CA PRO A 137 1.34 9.33 -19.48
C PRO A 137 2.47 8.33 -19.77
N GLU A 138 3.69 8.81 -20.04
CA GLU A 138 4.83 7.92 -20.33
C GLU A 138 5.34 7.22 -19.06
N ALA A 139 5.49 7.94 -17.95
CA ALA A 139 5.89 7.35 -16.67
C ALA A 139 4.89 6.30 -16.17
N ALA A 140 3.60 6.47 -16.46
CA ALA A 140 2.56 5.52 -16.08
C ALA A 140 2.42 4.33 -17.04
N LYS A 141 2.89 4.44 -18.29
CA LYS A 141 2.75 3.37 -19.30
C LYS A 141 3.65 2.17 -19.01
N ASP A 142 4.88 2.43 -18.57
CA ASP A 142 5.88 1.39 -18.35
C ASP A 142 5.94 0.91 -16.89
N LEU A 143 5.20 1.57 -15.99
CA LEU A 143 5.10 1.19 -14.58
C LEU A 143 4.46 -0.19 -14.44
N LYS A 144 5.21 -1.12 -13.83
CA LYS A 144 4.71 -2.46 -13.54
C LYS A 144 3.98 -2.45 -12.20
N ILE A 145 2.72 -2.84 -12.19
CA ILE A 145 1.97 -3.13 -10.96
C ILE A 145 1.90 -4.64 -10.85
N VAL A 146 2.54 -5.22 -9.83
CA VAL A 146 2.65 -6.69 -9.70
C VAL A 146 2.35 -7.14 -8.27
N PRO A 147 1.70 -8.30 -8.07
CA PRO A 147 1.56 -8.88 -6.74
C PRO A 147 2.91 -9.38 -6.22
N ALA A 148 3.08 -9.35 -4.90
CA ALA A 148 4.23 -9.90 -4.21
C ALA A 148 4.27 -11.42 -4.40
N ALA A 149 5.39 -11.94 -4.91
CA ALA A 149 5.52 -13.35 -5.26
C ALA A 149 5.74 -14.29 -4.05
N LEU A 150 6.18 -13.74 -2.91
CA LEU A 150 6.60 -14.53 -1.74
C LEU A 150 5.47 -14.83 -0.75
N GLY A 151 4.24 -14.36 -1.01
CA GLY A 151 3.09 -14.62 -0.14
C GLY A 151 3.33 -14.24 1.32
N GLU A 152 2.81 -15.06 2.24
CA GLU A 152 2.91 -14.86 3.70
C GLU A 152 4.35 -14.96 4.21
N ASP A 153 5.18 -15.80 3.58
CA ASP A 153 6.59 -15.99 3.94
C ASP A 153 7.46 -14.76 3.60
N GLY A 154 6.95 -13.84 2.77
CA GLY A 154 7.68 -12.66 2.32
C GLY A 154 8.25 -11.81 3.46
N PHE A 155 7.51 -11.68 4.56
CA PHE A 155 7.98 -10.95 5.75
C PHE A 155 9.16 -11.66 6.44
N LEU A 156 9.07 -12.99 6.60
CA LEU A 156 10.11 -13.81 7.23
C LEU A 156 11.38 -13.84 6.37
N ILE A 157 11.22 -14.05 5.07
CA ILE A 157 12.32 -14.03 4.09
C ILE A 157 12.98 -12.65 4.09
N GLY A 158 12.20 -11.57 4.07
CA GLY A 158 12.72 -10.21 4.13
C GLY A 158 13.54 -9.95 5.41
N ALA A 159 13.02 -10.36 6.57
CA ALA A 159 13.72 -10.23 7.85
C ALA A 159 15.04 -11.03 7.88
N ALA A 160 15.02 -12.28 7.42
CA ALA A 160 16.23 -13.10 7.31
C ALA A 160 17.24 -12.52 6.30
N THR A 161 16.75 -11.93 5.22
CA THR A 161 17.57 -11.27 4.20
C THR A 161 18.26 -10.04 4.76
N LEU A 162 17.62 -9.24 5.60
CA LEU A 162 18.26 -8.07 6.25
C LEU A 162 19.46 -8.45 7.11
N VAL A 163 19.36 -9.56 7.86
CA VAL A 163 20.48 -10.07 8.67
C VAL A 163 21.58 -10.64 7.76
N SER A 164 21.18 -11.40 6.74
CA SER A 164 22.12 -12.03 5.81
C SER A 164 22.87 -11.00 4.96
N SER A 165 22.20 -9.94 4.50
CA SER A 165 22.79 -8.88 3.67
C SER A 165 23.87 -8.12 4.43
N GLU A 166 23.69 -7.88 5.73
CA GLU A 166 24.72 -7.25 6.56
C GLU A 166 25.95 -8.14 6.74
N PHE A 167 25.75 -9.46 6.84
CA PHE A 167 26.87 -10.41 6.95
C PHE A 167 27.71 -10.48 5.66
N PHE A 168 27.06 -10.42 4.49
CA PHE A 168 27.72 -10.52 3.18
C PHE A 168 28.12 -9.18 2.57
N ARG A 169 27.89 -8.06 3.26
CA ARG A 169 28.22 -6.72 2.77
C ARG A 169 29.72 -6.56 2.60
N LEU A 170 30.17 -6.01 1.48
CA LEU A 170 31.61 -5.85 1.23
C LEU A 170 32.19 -4.77 2.17
N PRO A 171 33.43 -4.91 2.65
CA PRO A 171 34.06 -3.92 3.52
C PRO A 171 34.10 -2.50 2.93
N THR A 172 34.12 -2.38 1.60
CA THR A 172 34.09 -1.13 0.85
C THR A 172 32.73 -0.45 0.80
N GLU A 173 31.66 -1.14 1.20
CA GLU A 173 30.28 -0.63 1.24
C GLU A 173 29.86 -0.18 2.65
N ARG A 174 30.73 -0.37 3.65
CA ARG A 174 30.56 0.24 4.98
C ARG A 174 30.91 1.72 4.89
N ILE A 175 29.94 2.54 4.49
CA ILE A 175 30.00 3.97 4.76
C ILE A 175 29.78 4.12 6.27
N GLU A 176 30.82 4.62 6.97
CA GLU A 176 30.72 4.96 8.40
C GLU A 176 29.55 5.95 8.58
N THR A 177 28.56 5.54 9.38
CA THR A 177 27.48 6.40 9.88
C THR A 177 27.94 7.27 11.04
#